data_AF-W2C1N7-F1
#
_entry.id   AF-W2C1N7-F1
#
_cell.length_a   1.000
_cell.length_b   1.000
_cell.length_c   1.000
_cell.angle_alpha   90.00
_cell.angle_beta   90.00
_cell.angle_gamma   90.00
#
_symmetry.space_group_name_H-M   'P 1'
#
loop_
_entity.id
_entity.type
_entity.pdbx_description
1 polymer ?
#
loop_
_entity_poly.entity_id
_entity_poly.type
_entity_poly.pdbx_seq_one_letter_code
_entity_poly.pdbx_strand_id
1 'polypeptide(L)'
;MIEQDYLLKIMQEFIDAIGKIMRRPNEDDRAAEARMQAHFDAVSRQFFQQPTSHFLRLEKEDILDDLLAQSDPRRTEGRAQMLAELFYRNALIKSSLVERLDLLEKSLYLFAYIGRTSRTYSWDRERKMADIRRRLDEFETEG
;
A
#
# COMPACT_ATOMS: atom_id res chain seq x y z
N MET A 1 -6.92 26.75 -4.13
CA MET A 1 -7.14 26.22 -5.50
C MET A 1 -5.96 25.38 -5.97
N ILE A 2 -4.71 25.87 -5.99
CA ILE A 2 -3.56 25.11 -6.55
C ILE A 2 -3.21 23.80 -5.81
N GLU A 3 -3.30 23.75 -4.47
CA GLU A 3 -2.89 22.56 -3.70
C GLU A 3 -3.85 21.36 -3.84
N GLN A 4 -5.16 21.62 -3.95
CA GLN A 4 -6.16 20.56 -4.12
C GLN A 4 -6.05 19.91 -5.50
N ASP A 5 -5.83 20.71 -6.55
CA ASP A 5 -5.63 20.20 -7.91
C ASP A 5 -4.34 19.38 -8.03
N TYR A 6 -3.29 19.77 -7.29
CA TYR A 6 -2.04 19.02 -7.21
C TYR A 6 -2.21 17.66 -6.51
N LEU A 7 -2.95 17.61 -5.40
CA LEU A 7 -3.25 16.35 -4.71
C LEU A 7 -4.13 15.43 -5.55
N LEU A 8 -5.13 15.97 -6.25
CA LEU A 8 -5.97 15.20 -7.16
C LEU A 8 -5.17 14.60 -8.32
N LYS A 9 -4.26 15.38 -8.90
CA LYS A 9 -3.35 14.91 -9.95
C LYS A 9 -2.40 13.82 -9.44
N ILE A 10 -1.82 13.98 -8.25
CA ILE A 10 -0.99 12.94 -7.61
C ILE A 10 -1.79 11.66 -7.38
N MET A 11 -3.02 11.77 -6.90
CA MET A 11 -3.88 10.61 -6.66
C MET A 11 -4.27 9.92 -7.98
N GLN A 12 -4.53 10.67 -9.05
CA GLN A 12 -4.78 10.11 -10.39
C GLN A 12 -3.54 9.42 -10.95
N GLU A 13 -2.37 10.06 -10.91
CA GLU A 13 -1.10 9.47 -11.34
C GLU A 13 -0.78 8.20 -10.53
N PHE A 14 -1.10 8.20 -9.24
CA PHE A 14 -0.99 7.02 -8.40
C PHE A 14 -1.98 5.92 -8.80
N ILE A 15 -3.26 6.23 -8.97
CA ILE A 15 -4.27 5.26 -9.43
C ILE A 15 -3.86 4.67 -10.79
N ASP A 16 -3.35 5.46 -11.70
CA ASP A 16 -2.85 5.01 -13.01
C ASP A 16 -1.60 4.14 -12.88
N ALA A 17 -0.66 4.51 -12.01
CA ALA A 17 0.52 3.71 -11.71
C ALA A 17 0.12 2.36 -11.12
N ILE A 18 -0.92 2.34 -10.29
CA ILE A 18 -1.44 1.12 -9.71
C ILE A 18 -2.31 0.30 -10.68
N GLY A 19 -3.10 0.91 -11.56
CA GLY A 19 -3.90 0.17 -12.54
C GLY A 19 -3.05 -0.76 -13.41
N LYS A 20 -1.77 -0.41 -13.59
CA LYS A 20 -0.76 -1.19 -14.33
C LYS A 20 -0.13 -2.34 -13.53
N ILE A 21 -0.41 -2.44 -12.23
CA ILE A 21 0.11 -3.48 -11.33
C ILE A 21 -0.62 -4.82 -11.51
N MET A 22 -1.82 -4.82 -12.09
CA MET A 22 -2.63 -6.02 -12.29
C MET A 22 -1.84 -7.13 -13.00
N ARG A 23 -1.91 -8.35 -12.46
CA ARG A 23 -1.27 -9.52 -13.05
C ARG A 23 -1.75 -9.69 -14.48
N ARG A 24 -0.82 -9.86 -15.41
CA ARG A 24 -1.16 -10.09 -16.81
C ARG A 24 -1.54 -11.56 -17.02
N PRO A 25 -2.51 -11.86 -17.91
CA PRO A 25 -2.78 -13.24 -18.29
C PRO A 25 -1.50 -13.92 -18.81
N ASN A 26 -1.25 -15.16 -18.38
CA ASN A 26 -0.10 -15.98 -18.78
C ASN A 26 1.28 -15.47 -18.35
N GLU A 27 1.35 -14.49 -17.44
CA GLU A 27 2.61 -14.10 -16.81
C GLU A 27 2.99 -15.05 -15.67
N ASP A 28 4.24 -15.50 -15.65
CA ASP A 28 4.77 -16.31 -14.55
C ASP A 28 4.91 -15.49 -13.26
N ASP A 29 4.91 -16.17 -12.11
CA ASP A 29 4.91 -15.52 -10.80
C ASP A 29 6.14 -14.63 -10.58
N ARG A 30 7.32 -15.04 -11.08
CA ARG A 30 8.57 -14.27 -10.91
C ARG A 30 8.55 -12.98 -11.71
N ALA A 31 8.06 -13.03 -12.95
CA ALA A 31 7.91 -11.86 -13.80
C ALA A 31 6.88 -10.88 -13.21
N ALA A 32 5.78 -11.39 -12.68
CA ALA A 32 4.76 -10.58 -12.01
C ALA A 32 5.33 -9.88 -10.76
N GLU A 33 6.05 -10.62 -9.89
CA GLU A 33 6.72 -10.05 -8.72
C GLU A 33 7.77 -9.01 -9.08
N ALA A 34 8.63 -9.29 -10.07
CA ALA A 34 9.66 -8.35 -10.50
C ALA A 34 9.06 -7.05 -11.05
N ARG A 35 7.99 -7.14 -11.84
CA ARG A 35 7.26 -5.94 -12.30
C ARG A 35 6.66 -5.19 -11.13
N MET A 36 6.03 -5.89 -10.18
CA MET A 36 5.43 -5.26 -9.01
C MET A 36 6.50 -4.53 -8.17
N GLN A 37 7.65 -5.15 -7.94
CA GLN A 37 8.76 -4.54 -7.24
C GLN A 37 9.28 -3.28 -7.97
N ALA A 38 9.44 -3.34 -9.30
CA ALA A 38 9.86 -2.18 -10.08
C ALA A 38 8.85 -1.03 -10.01
N HIS A 39 7.55 -1.33 -10.00
CA HIS A 39 6.51 -0.32 -9.80
C HIS A 39 6.53 0.26 -8.40
N PHE A 40 6.69 -0.57 -7.37
CA PHE A 40 6.83 -0.10 -6.00
C PHE A 40 8.06 0.81 -5.88
N ASP A 41 9.21 0.43 -6.44
CA ASP A 41 10.42 1.27 -6.42
C ASP A 41 10.21 2.63 -7.09
N ALA A 42 9.52 2.66 -8.24
CA ALA A 42 9.21 3.90 -8.94
C ALA A 42 8.30 4.81 -8.10
N VAL A 43 7.22 4.27 -7.55
CA VAL A 43 6.25 5.02 -6.74
C VAL A 43 6.86 5.49 -5.42
N SER A 44 7.63 4.63 -4.73
CA SER A 44 8.36 4.97 -3.50
C SER A 44 9.29 6.16 -3.72
N ARG A 45 10.08 6.14 -4.79
CA ARG A 45 10.98 7.26 -5.12
C ARG A 45 10.22 8.53 -5.49
N GLN A 46 9.19 8.42 -6.36
CA GLN A 46 8.46 9.57 -6.87
C GLN A 46 7.68 10.29 -5.76
N PHE A 47 6.95 9.54 -4.93
CA PHE A 47 6.00 10.14 -4.00
C PHE A 47 6.52 10.20 -2.58
N PHE A 48 7.43 9.30 -2.19
CA PHE A 48 7.91 9.23 -0.81
C PHE A 48 9.37 9.64 -0.65
N GLN A 49 10.13 9.80 -1.74
CA GLN A 49 11.56 10.13 -1.72
C GLN A 49 12.40 9.12 -0.93
N GLN A 50 11.90 7.89 -0.82
CA GLN A 50 12.55 6.78 -0.14
C GLN A 50 12.59 5.56 -1.06
N PRO A 51 13.58 4.67 -0.94
CA PRO A 51 13.54 3.38 -1.62
C PRO A 51 12.47 2.47 -1.00
N THR A 52 11.91 1.55 -1.76
CA THR A 52 10.94 0.56 -1.22
C THR A 52 11.51 -0.23 -0.05
N SER A 53 12.81 -0.55 -0.07
CA SER A 53 13.50 -1.24 1.01
C SER A 53 13.49 -0.47 2.35
N HIS A 54 13.24 0.84 2.34
CA HIS A 54 12.97 1.60 3.57
C HIS A 54 11.69 1.09 4.23
N PHE A 55 10.57 1.14 3.50
CA PHE A 55 9.25 0.74 4.00
C PHE A 55 9.14 -0.74 4.31
N LEU A 56 9.83 -1.61 3.56
CA LEU A 56 9.82 -3.05 3.82
C LEU A 56 10.53 -3.42 5.13
N ARG A 57 11.51 -2.63 5.58
CA ARG A 57 12.27 -2.90 6.82
C ARG A 57 11.61 -2.37 8.09
N LEU A 58 10.67 -1.44 7.97
CA LEU A 58 9.94 -0.91 9.12
C LEU A 58 8.95 -1.96 9.62
N GLU A 59 8.76 -2.03 10.94
CA GLU A 59 7.61 -2.71 11.53
C GLU A 59 6.34 -1.91 11.27
N LYS A 60 5.18 -2.57 11.27
CA LYS A 60 3.91 -1.92 10.90
C LYS A 60 3.59 -0.71 11.79
N GLU A 61 3.92 -0.78 13.08
CA GLU A 61 3.70 0.31 14.05
C GLU A 61 4.51 1.56 13.70
N ASP A 62 5.74 1.39 13.21
CA ASP A 62 6.68 2.48 12.92
C ASP A 62 6.40 3.20 11.58
N ILE A 63 5.67 2.56 10.67
CA ILE A 63 5.41 3.13 9.32
C ILE A 63 4.62 4.43 9.41
N LEU A 64 3.67 4.52 10.33
CA LEU A 64 2.88 5.75 10.46
C LEU A 64 3.72 6.89 11.02
N ASP A 65 4.58 6.61 12.00
CA ASP A 65 5.48 7.60 12.58
C ASP A 65 6.50 8.09 11.54
N ASP A 66 7.03 7.19 10.72
CA ASP A 66 7.89 7.51 9.59
C ASP A 66 7.17 8.42 8.57
N LEU A 67 5.93 8.08 8.21
CA LEU A 67 5.11 8.92 7.31
C LEU A 67 4.82 10.28 7.92
N LEU A 68 4.48 10.37 9.20
CA LEU A 68 4.19 11.62 9.90
C LEU A 68 5.43 12.52 9.98
N ALA A 69 6.61 11.96 10.25
CA ALA A 69 7.86 12.70 10.31
C ALA A 69 8.27 13.29 8.94
N GLN A 70 7.94 12.59 7.85
CA GLN A 70 8.35 12.97 6.49
C GLN A 70 7.30 13.79 5.72
N SER A 71 6.09 13.96 6.24
CA SER A 71 4.97 14.54 5.49
C SER A 71 4.40 15.79 6.13
N ASP A 72 3.95 16.73 5.29
CA ASP A 72 2.98 17.73 5.72
C ASP A 72 1.72 16.99 6.25
N PRO A 73 1.22 17.31 7.46
CA PRO A 73 0.02 16.69 8.04
C PRO A 73 -1.19 16.65 7.09
N ARG A 74 -1.33 17.65 6.20
CA ARG A 74 -2.41 17.70 5.20
C ARG A 74 -2.30 16.60 4.13
N ARG A 75 -1.12 16.01 3.97
CA ARG A 75 -0.80 14.99 2.96
C ARG A 75 -0.68 13.58 3.53
N THR A 76 -0.59 13.46 4.87
CA THR A 76 -0.38 12.18 5.54
C THR A 76 -1.46 11.15 5.20
N GLU A 77 -2.74 11.53 5.21
CA GLU A 77 -3.83 10.60 4.87
C GLU A 77 -3.67 10.04 3.44
N GLY A 78 -3.41 10.92 2.47
CA GLY A 78 -3.20 10.50 1.07
C GLY A 78 -1.96 9.61 0.91
N ARG A 79 -0.85 9.96 1.57
CA ARG A 79 0.39 9.15 1.53
C ARG A 79 0.21 7.79 2.22
N ALA A 80 -0.50 7.76 3.35
CA ALA A 80 -0.86 6.51 4.03
C ALA A 80 -1.75 5.64 3.12
N GLN A 81 -2.73 6.23 2.45
CA GLN A 81 -3.57 5.51 1.48
C GLN A 81 -2.71 4.95 0.36
N MET A 82 -1.78 5.75 -0.17
CA MET A 82 -0.89 5.30 -1.23
C MET A 82 -0.03 4.11 -0.79
N LEU A 83 0.60 4.19 0.38
CA LEU A 83 1.48 3.13 0.86
C LEU A 83 0.69 1.86 1.22
N ALA A 84 -0.49 1.99 1.84
CA ALA A 84 -1.38 0.86 2.13
C ALA A 84 -1.78 0.09 0.87
N GLU A 85 -2.09 0.82 -0.20
CA GLU A 85 -2.49 0.30 -1.51
C GLU A 85 -1.33 -0.41 -2.23
N LEU A 86 -0.09 0.08 -2.07
CA LEU A 86 1.11 -0.56 -2.60
C LEU A 86 1.40 -1.87 -1.86
N PHE A 87 1.37 -1.86 -0.52
CA PHE A 87 1.58 -3.05 0.29
C PHE A 87 0.56 -4.14 -0.03
N TYR A 88 -0.74 -3.78 -0.05
CA TYR A 88 -1.81 -4.73 -0.37
C TYR A 88 -1.56 -5.43 -1.71
N ARG A 89 -1.29 -4.66 -2.76
CA ARG A 89 -1.08 -5.25 -4.09
C ARG A 89 0.21 -6.04 -4.20
N ASN A 90 1.24 -5.64 -3.47
CA ASN A 90 2.49 -6.39 -3.44
C ASN A 90 2.26 -7.75 -2.79
N ALA A 91 1.54 -7.77 -1.67
CA ALA A 91 1.14 -9.01 -1.00
C ALA A 91 0.36 -9.96 -1.93
N LEU A 92 -0.56 -9.45 -2.74
CA LEU A 92 -1.37 -10.29 -3.65
C LEU A 92 -0.54 -11.00 -4.73
N ILE A 93 0.67 -10.52 -5.03
CA ILE A 93 1.55 -11.09 -6.06
C ILE A 93 2.73 -11.85 -5.44
N LYS A 94 3.05 -11.60 -4.17
CA LYS A 94 4.18 -12.23 -3.48
C LYS A 94 4.03 -13.72 -3.28
N SER A 95 5.04 -14.50 -3.70
CA SER A 95 5.14 -15.95 -3.49
C SER A 95 5.54 -16.32 -2.06
N SER A 96 6.46 -15.57 -1.45
CA SER A 96 6.88 -15.78 -0.06
C SER A 96 5.73 -15.51 0.90
N LEU A 97 5.34 -16.53 1.68
CA LEU A 97 4.26 -16.42 2.66
C LEU A 97 4.58 -15.39 3.76
N VAL A 98 5.80 -15.41 4.29
CA VAL A 98 6.24 -14.47 5.34
C VAL A 98 6.18 -13.03 4.85
N GLU A 99 6.72 -12.76 3.66
CA GLU A 99 6.66 -11.41 3.07
C GLU A 99 5.22 -10.99 2.78
N ARG A 100 4.38 -11.93 2.32
CA ARG A 100 2.96 -11.66 2.05
C ARG A 100 2.23 -11.24 3.33
N LEU A 101 2.40 -11.97 4.43
CA LEU A 101 1.74 -11.66 5.70
C LEU A 101 2.21 -10.32 6.25
N ASP A 102 3.51 -10.06 6.27
CA ASP A 102 4.09 -8.77 6.67
C ASP A 102 3.47 -7.59 5.89
N LEU A 103 3.41 -7.71 4.57
CA LEU A 103 2.80 -6.69 3.71
C LEU A 103 1.30 -6.52 3.96
N LEU A 104 0.57 -7.60 4.23
CA LEU A 104 -0.86 -7.55 4.57
C LEU A 104 -1.09 -6.82 5.90
N GLU A 105 -0.30 -7.13 6.93
CA GLU A 105 -0.41 -6.46 8.23
C GLU A 105 -0.11 -4.95 8.12
N LYS A 106 0.97 -4.59 7.42
CA LYS A 106 1.33 -3.18 7.14
C LYS A 106 0.22 -2.45 6.40
N SER A 107 -0.38 -3.10 5.41
CA SER A 107 -1.51 -2.55 4.66
C SER A 107 -2.74 -2.34 5.56
N LEU A 108 -3.10 -3.34 6.37
CA LEU A 108 -4.24 -3.27 7.28
C LEU A 108 -4.06 -2.17 8.32
N TYR A 109 -2.85 -2.02 8.87
CA TYR A 109 -2.53 -0.99 9.84
C TYR A 109 -2.79 0.41 9.29
N LEU A 110 -2.29 0.70 8.08
CA LEU A 110 -2.49 2.00 7.43
C LEU A 110 -3.96 2.22 7.04
N PHE A 111 -4.65 1.21 6.49
CA PHE A 111 -6.08 1.36 6.20
C PHE A 111 -6.92 1.60 7.46
N ALA A 112 -6.60 0.96 8.58
CA ALA A 112 -7.28 1.18 9.84
C ALA A 112 -7.05 2.60 10.38
N TYR A 113 -5.82 3.13 10.25
CA TYR A 113 -5.53 4.52 10.57
C TYR A 113 -6.40 5.47 9.74
N ILE A 114 -6.42 5.31 8.41
CA ILE A 114 -7.21 6.15 7.49
C ILE A 114 -8.70 6.04 7.79
N GLY A 115 -9.21 4.84 8.09
CA GLY A 115 -10.62 4.64 8.46
C GLY A 115 -11.04 5.41 9.71
N ARG A 116 -10.12 5.64 10.66
CA ARG A 116 -10.36 6.39 11.90
C ARG A 116 -10.23 7.90 11.72
N THR A 117 -9.35 8.36 10.82
CA THR A 117 -9.02 9.78 10.66
C THR A 117 -9.73 10.45 9.49
N SER A 118 -10.09 9.68 8.47
CA SER A 118 -10.74 10.22 7.27
C SER A 118 -12.16 10.68 7.56
N ARG A 119 -12.51 11.83 6.99
CA ARG A 119 -13.89 12.37 7.03
C ARG A 119 -14.81 11.73 5.99
N THR A 120 -14.26 10.88 5.13
CA THR A 120 -14.98 10.26 4.01
C THR A 120 -14.95 8.74 4.14
N TYR A 121 -16.15 8.16 4.19
CA TYR A 121 -16.30 6.71 4.15
C TYR A 121 -15.88 6.16 2.79
N SER A 122 -15.16 5.02 2.79
CA SER A 122 -14.75 4.32 1.56
C SER A 122 -15.12 2.86 1.65
N TRP A 123 -16.12 2.46 0.86
CA TRP A 123 -16.55 1.06 0.78
C TRP A 123 -15.44 0.14 0.25
N ASP A 124 -14.63 0.63 -0.69
CA ASP A 124 -13.50 -0.14 -1.23
C ASP A 124 -12.43 -0.42 -0.17
N ARG A 125 -12.15 0.56 0.71
CA ARG A 125 -11.22 0.37 1.84
C ARG A 125 -11.75 -0.66 2.82
N GLU A 126 -13.01 -0.57 3.24
CA GLU A 126 -13.60 -1.57 4.13
C GLU A 126 -13.57 -2.99 3.54
N ARG A 127 -13.87 -3.11 2.24
CA ARG A 127 -13.77 -4.38 1.52
C ARG A 127 -12.34 -4.93 1.54
N LYS A 128 -11.33 -4.11 1.27
CA LYS A 128 -9.91 -4.52 1.32
C LYS A 128 -9.50 -4.92 2.73
N MET A 129 -9.88 -4.16 3.74
CA MET A 129 -9.60 -4.52 5.14
C MET A 129 -10.24 -5.85 5.54
N ALA A 130 -11.46 -6.12 5.09
CA ALA A 130 -12.11 -7.41 5.31
C ALA A 130 -11.39 -8.56 4.59
N ASP A 131 -10.96 -8.37 3.33
CA ASP A 131 -10.16 -9.37 2.60
C ASP A 131 -8.82 -9.63 3.29
N ILE A 132 -8.13 -8.58 3.74
CA ILE A 132 -6.86 -8.72 4.45
C ILE A 132 -7.05 -9.50 5.75
N ARG A 133 -8.03 -9.14 6.59
CA ARG A 133 -8.31 -9.86 7.85
C ARG A 133 -8.58 -11.33 7.59
N ARG A 134 -9.45 -11.66 6.63
CA ARG A 134 -9.73 -13.04 6.24
C ARG A 134 -8.45 -13.82 5.88
N ARG A 135 -7.56 -13.22 5.09
CA ARG A 135 -6.29 -13.86 4.68
C ARG A 135 -5.32 -14.07 5.84
N LEU A 136 -5.31 -13.16 6.81
CA LEU A 136 -4.50 -13.30 8.03
C LEU A 136 -5.09 -14.39 8.94
N ASP A 137 -6.41 -14.41 9.12
CA ASP A 137 -7.11 -15.41 9.93
C ASP A 137 -6.92 -16.83 9.36
N GLU A 138 -7.03 -16.99 8.02
CA GLU A 138 -6.78 -18.26 7.33
C GLU A 138 -5.40 -18.85 7.69
N PHE A 139 -4.39 -18.00 7.85
CA PHE A 139 -3.05 -18.44 8.25
C PHE A 139 -2.97 -18.83 9.73
N GLU A 140 -3.58 -18.07 10.64
CA GLU A 140 -3.59 -18.40 12.07
C GLU A 140 -4.30 -19.74 12.37
N THR A 141 -5.25 -20.14 11.52
CA THR A 141 -5.95 -21.42 11.66
C THR A 141 -5.24 -22.63 11.02
N GLU A 142 -4.27 -22.40 10.14
CA GLU A 142 -3.55 -23.46 9.41
C GLU A 142 -2.12 -23.74 9.94
N GLY A 143 -1.58 -22.87 10.81
CA GLY A 143 -0.25 -23.00 11.44
C GLY A 143 -0.27 -23.65 12.81
#